data_AF-A0A9J6QHW8-F1
#
_entry.id   AF-A0A9J6QHW8-F1
#
_cell.length_a   1.000
_cell.length_b   1.000
_cell.length_c   1.000
_cell.angle_alpha   90.00
_cell.angle_beta   90.00
_cell.angle_gamma   90.00
#
_symmetry.space_group_name_H-M   'P 1'
#
loop_
_entity.id
_entity.type
_entity.pdbx_description
1 polymer ?
#
loop_
_entity_poly.entity_id
_entity_poly.type
_entity_poly.pdbx_seq_one_letter_code
_entity_poly.pdbx_strand_id
1 'polypeptide(L)' 'MASLIQVRDLLALQGRMEAAQLSQVLHAPRALVDAMLERLEAMGKAKRIQEDADGCLSGSCKSCPEGKACLKEWWVVR' A
#
# COMPACT_ATOMS: atom_id res chain seq x y z
N MET A 1 19.07 2.21 4.15
CA MET A 1 18.69 0.79 4.29
C MET A 1 17.26 0.74 4.82
N ALA A 2 16.32 0.22 4.03
CA ALA A 2 14.94 0.03 4.45
C ALA A 2 14.86 -1.13 5.47
N SER A 3 14.13 -0.97 6.56
CA SER A 3 13.96 -2.00 7.60
C SER A 3 12.48 -2.24 7.90
N LEU A 4 12.15 -3.42 8.42
CA LEU A 4 10.75 -3.79 8.77
C LEU A 4 10.13 -2.79 9.76
N ILE A 5 10.98 -2.23 10.62
CA ILE A 5 10.59 -1.20 11.59
C ILE A 5 10.20 0.09 10.86
N GLN A 6 10.95 0.53 9.84
CA GLN A 6 10.61 1.73 9.07
C GLN A 6 9.30 1.58 8.31
N VAL A 7 9.02 0.42 7.71
CA VAL A 7 7.73 0.15 7.04
C VAL A 7 6.58 0.26 8.04
N ARG A 8 6.71 -0.39 9.21
CA ARG A 8 5.71 -0.33 10.28
C ARG A 8 5.52 1.10 10.80
N ASP A 9 6.61 1.83 11.03
CA ASP A 9 6.58 3.19 11.56
C ASP A 9 5.88 4.15 10.60
N LEU A 10 6.22 4.08 9.30
CA LEU A 10 5.53 4.84 8.26
C LEU A 10 4.03 4.54 8.19
N LEU A 11 3.66 3.26 8.27
CA LEU A 11 2.26 2.85 8.33
C LEU A 11 1.55 3.34 9.59
N ALA A 12 2.24 3.37 10.74
CA ALA A 12 1.69 3.89 11.99
C ALA A 12 1.53 5.43 11.97
N LEU A 13 2.48 6.14 11.35
CA LEU A 13 2.46 7.60 11.22
C LEU A 13 1.38 8.08 10.24
N GLN A 14 1.25 7.42 9.10
CA GLN A 14 0.26 7.78 8.06
C GLN A 14 -1.09 7.10 8.27
N GLY A 15 -1.17 6.11 9.17
CA GLY A 15 -2.35 5.27 9.43
C GLY A 15 -2.58 4.21 8.34
N ARG A 16 -2.61 4.63 7.07
CA ARG A 16 -2.72 3.74 5.90
C ARG A 16 -1.83 4.20 4.75
N MET A 17 -1.17 3.27 4.07
CA MET A 17 -0.37 3.58 2.88
C MET A 17 -0.42 2.47 1.84
N GLU A 18 -0.25 2.85 0.57
CA GLU A 18 -0.05 1.91 -0.54
C GLU A 18 1.40 1.41 -0.59
N ALA A 19 1.60 0.16 -1.02
CA ALA A 19 2.94 -0.41 -1.25
C ALA A 19 3.77 0.40 -2.26
N ALA A 20 3.10 1.08 -3.22
CA ALA A 20 3.73 1.98 -4.17
C ALA A 20 4.40 3.18 -3.49
N GLN A 21 3.69 3.81 -2.55
CA GLN A 21 4.19 4.99 -1.83
C GLN A 21 5.29 4.59 -0.86
N LEU A 22 5.14 3.46 -0.17
CA LEU A 22 6.20 2.91 0.69
C LEU A 22 7.49 2.65 -0.09
N SER A 23 7.40 2.08 -1.30
CA SER A 23 8.54 1.86 -2.19
C SER A 23 9.26 3.16 -2.56
N GLN A 24 8.51 4.23 -2.85
CA GLN A 24 9.09 5.55 -3.15
C GLN A 24 9.75 6.18 -1.92
N VAL A 25 9.07 6.21 -0.78
CA VAL A 25 9.57 6.83 0.47
C VAL A 25 10.83 6.11 0.96
N LEU A 26 10.82 4.78 0.93
CA LEU A 26 11.93 3.95 1.39
C LEU A 26 13.05 3.81 0.34
N HIS A 27 12.86 4.36 -0.86
CA HIS A 27 13.74 4.16 -2.02
C HIS A 27 14.10 2.68 -2.21
N ALA A 28 13.10 1.80 -2.03
CA ALA A 28 13.26 0.36 -2.04
C ALA A 28 12.43 -0.25 -3.16
N PRO A 29 12.90 -1.33 -3.81
CA PRO A 29 12.14 -1.98 -4.87
C PRO A 29 10.82 -2.54 -4.34
N ARG A 30 9.76 -2.41 -5.16
CA ARG A 30 8.39 -2.84 -4.82
C ARG A 30 8.33 -4.26 -4.26
N ALA A 31 9.02 -5.21 -4.90
CA ALA A 31 9.05 -6.61 -4.47
C ALA A 31 9.58 -6.82 -3.05
N LEU A 32 10.56 -5.99 -2.63
CA LEU A 32 11.11 -6.05 -1.28
C LEU A 32 10.10 -5.51 -0.27
N VAL A 33 9.46 -4.38 -0.58
CA VAL A 33 8.41 -3.79 0.26
C VAL A 33 7.21 -4.73 0.40
N ASP A 34 6.78 -5.39 -0.68
CA ASP A 34 5.71 -6.40 -0.63
C ASP A 34 6.09 -7.55 0.31
N ALA A 35 7.27 -8.15 0.15
CA ALA A 35 7.74 -9.22 1.03
C ALA A 35 7.82 -8.78 2.51
N MET A 36 8.17 -7.51 2.77
CA MET A 36 8.18 -6.95 4.12
C MET A 36 6.77 -6.80 4.71
N LEU A 37 5.81 -6.37 3.89
CA LEU A 37 4.42 -6.21 4.27
C LEU A 37 3.75 -7.57 4.52
N GLU A 38 3.98 -8.55 3.65
CA GLU A 38 3.54 -9.94 3.84
C GLU A 38 4.11 -10.52 5.14
N ARG A 39 5.38 -10.26 5.43
CA ARG A 39 5.99 -10.69 6.70
C ARG A 39 5.35 -9.99 7.91
N LEU A 40 5.03 -8.70 7.82
CA LEU A 40 4.32 -7.98 8.88
C LEU A 40 2.89 -8.50 9.08
N GLU A 41 2.21 -8.89 8.00
CA GLU A 41 0.89 -9.52 8.04
C GLU A 41 0.93 -10.91 8.68
N ALA A 42 1.91 -11.73 8.31
CA ALA A 42 2.14 -13.05 8.92
C ALA A 42 2.43 -12.95 10.44
N MET A 43 3.07 -11.86 10.88
CA MET A 43 3.28 -11.56 12.31
C MET A 43 2.07 -10.90 12.99
N GLY A 44 0.99 -10.62 12.24
CA GLY A 44 -0.20 -9.94 12.74
C GLY A 44 0.02 -8.48 13.13
N LYS A 45 1.06 -7.83 12.58
CA LYS A 45 1.42 -6.42 12.84
C LYS A 45 0.90 -5.45 11.77
N ALA A 46 0.59 -5.95 10.58
CA ALA A 46 -0.04 -5.18 9.52
C ALA A 46 -1.21 -5.98 8.93
N LYS A 47 -2.09 -5.29 8.21
CA LYS A 47 -3.20 -5.90 7.49
C LYS A 47 -3.36 -5.23 6.13
N ARG A 48 -3.56 -6.04 5.08
CA ARG A 48 -3.99 -5.55 3.78
C ARG A 48 -5.48 -5.21 3.78
N ILE A 49 -5.79 -4.02 3.27
CA ILE A 49 -7.14 -3.52 3.00
C ILE A 49 -7.23 -3.28 1.50
N GLN A 50 -8.13 -3.99 0.82
CA GLN A 50 -8.51 -3.66 -0.54
C GLN A 50 -9.60 -2.61 -0.44
N GLU A 51 -9.29 -1.37 -0.83
CA GLU A 51 -10.32 -0.34 -0.98
C GLU A 51 -10.82 -0.45 -2.43
N ASP A 52 -12.08 -0.83 -2.56
CA ASP A 52 -12.76 -0.74 -3.85
C ASP A 52 -12.90 0.74 -4.21
N ALA A 53 -12.62 1.09 -5.46
CA ALA A 53 -12.77 2.44 -5.94
C ALA A 53 -14.25 2.76 -6.17
N ASP A 54 -15.04 2.71 -5.10
CA ASP A 54 -16.46 3.10 -5.08
C ASP A 54 -16.65 4.59 -5.50
N GLY A 55 -15.56 5.34 -5.58
CA GLY A 55 -15.53 6.75 -5.96
C GLY A 55 -15.38 7.07 -7.45
N CYS A 56 -15.43 6.12 -8.39
CA CYS A 56 -15.43 6.48 -9.83
C CYS A 56 -16.86 6.78 -10.36
N LEU A 57 -17.67 7.52 -9.59
CA LEU A 57 -19.02 7.96 -9.97
C LEU A 57 -19.05 9.23 -10.85
N SER A 58 -17.89 9.72 -11.31
CA SER A 58 -17.84 10.80 -12.30
C SER A 58 -16.78 10.50 -13.34
N GLY A 59 -17.22 10.26 -14.57
CA GLY A 59 -16.41 9.85 -15.72
C GLY A 59 -15.40 10.91 -16.17
N SER A 60 -14.37 11.14 -15.35
CA SER A 60 -13.31 12.12 -15.62
C SER A 60 -11.91 11.67 -15.19
N CYS A 61 -11.69 10.37 -14.93
CA CYS A 61 -10.34 9.81 -14.78
C CYS A 61 -9.64 9.73 -16.15
N LYS A 62 -9.09 10.87 -16.60
CA LYS A 62 -8.39 11.04 -17.88
C LYS A 62 -7.03 10.31 -17.97
N SER A 63 -6.67 9.50 -16.96
CA SER A 63 -5.40 8.75 -16.89
C SER A 63 -5.54 7.32 -16.36
N CYS A 64 -6.74 6.71 -16.37
CA CYS A 64 -6.88 5.29 -16.04
C CYS A 64 -6.83 4.46 -17.33
N PRO A 65 -5.67 3.87 -17.70
CA PRO A 65 -5.58 2.97 -18.83
C PRO A 65 -6.40 1.71 -18.56
N GLU A 66 -7.43 1.50 -19.38
CA GLU A 66 -8.08 0.23 -19.70
C GLU A 66 -8.39 -0.72 -18.52
N GLY A 67 -9.56 -0.55 -17.92
CA GLY A 67 -10.42 -1.68 -17.57
C GLY A 67 -10.02 -2.57 -16.38
N LYS A 68 -8.90 -2.30 -15.68
CA LYS A 68 -8.69 -2.86 -14.34
C LYS A 68 -9.13 -1.82 -13.33
N ALA A 69 -10.24 -2.13 -12.67
CA ALA A 69 -10.75 -1.43 -11.49
C ALA A 69 -9.58 -0.89 -10.67
N CYS A 70 -9.68 0.37 -10.23
CA CYS A 70 -8.70 1.04 -9.37
C CYS A 70 -8.68 0.40 -7.97
N LEU A 71 -8.50 -0.92 -7.90
CA LEU A 71 -8.33 -1.72 -6.69
C LEU A 71 -6.98 -1.30 -6.11
N LYS A 72 -7.06 -0.36 -5.17
CA LYS A 72 -5.88 0.10 -4.45
C LYS A 72 -5.72 -0.77 -3.22
N GLU A 73 -4.56 -1.43 -3.16
CA GLU A 73 -4.15 -2.19 -2.01
C GLU A 73 -3.51 -1.26 -0.99
N TRP A 74 -4.24 -1.03 0.08
CA TRP A 74 -3.80 -0.27 1.23
C TRP A 74 -3.29 -1.22 2.31
N TRP A 75 -2.29 -0.75 3.05
CA TRP A 75 -1.77 -1.44 4.21
C TRP A 75 -1.98 -0.56 5.43
N VAL A 76 -2.35 -1.19 6.55
CA VAL A 76 -2.49 -0.53 7.85
C VAL A 76 -1.75 -1.33 8.91
N VAL A 77 -1.28 -0.65 9.94
CA VAL A 77 -0.79 -1.30 11.17
C VAL A 77 -1.98 -1.79 12.00
N ARG A 78 -1.84 -2.97 12.61
CA ARG A 78 -2.78 -3.49 13.62
C ARG A 78 -2.34 -3.11 15.02
#